data_AF-A0A3C0VVA3-F1
#
_entry.id   AF-A0A3C0VVA3-F1
#
_cell.length_a   1.000
_cell.length_b   1.000
_cell.length_c   1.000
_cell.angle_alpha   90.00
_cell.angle_beta   90.00
_cell.angle_gamma   90.00
#
_symmetry.space_group_name_H-M   'P 1'
#
loop_
_entity.id
_entity.type
_entity.pdbx_description
1 polymer ?
#
loop_
_entity_poly.entity_id
_entity_poly.type
_entity_poly.pdbx_seq_one_letter_code
_entity_poly.pdbx_strand_id
1 'polypeptide(L)' 'MELDERLQQIRDRICAACEAAGRDPAEVMLLPVSKNHTADAVRELTYHGCRVFGENRVQEAKLKISACPGNLEWHLIG' A
#
# COMPACT_ATOMS: atom_id res chain seq x y z
N MET A 1 3.57 18.15 -3.60
CA MET A 1 4.08 17.10 -2.71
C MET A 1 3.96 15.82 -3.50
N GLU A 2 5.12 15.30 -3.87
CA GLU A 2 5.24 14.12 -4.72
C GLU A 2 4.81 12.86 -3.95
N LEU A 3 4.51 11.77 -4.66
CA LEU A 3 4.00 10.54 -4.04
C LEU A 3 5.00 9.91 -3.07
N ASP A 4 6.30 10.01 -3.38
CA ASP A 4 7.39 9.54 -2.53
C ASP A 4 7.46 10.28 -1.19
N GLU A 5 7.34 11.60 -1.19
CA GLU A 5 7.32 12.45 0.00
C GLU A 5 6.16 12.05 0.91
N ARG A 6 4.97 11.82 0.33
CA ARG A 6 3.79 11.37 1.09
C ARG A 6 4.01 9.99 1.69
N LEU A 7 4.61 9.07 0.94
CA LEU A 7 4.87 7.72 1.40
C LEU A 7 5.92 7.71 2.52
N GLN A 8 6.96 8.54 2.41
CA GLN A 8 7.97 8.68 3.46
C GLN A 8 7.35 9.25 4.74
N GLN A 9 6.54 10.31 4.64
CA GLN A 9 5.84 10.87 5.79
C GLN A 9 4.94 9.84 6.50
N ILE A 10 4.28 8.95 5.75
CA ILE A 10 3.47 7.87 6.35
C ILE A 10 4.38 6.86 7.07
N ARG A 11 5.50 6.46 6.47
CA ARG A 11 6.47 5.54 7.09
C ARG A 11 7.05 6.14 8.38
N ASP A 12 7.43 7.41 8.37
CA ASP A 12 7.97 8.11 9.54
C ASP A 12 6.94 8.15 10.68
N ARG A 13 5.67 8.40 10.35
CA ARG A 13 4.57 8.36 11.33
C ARG A 13 4.36 6.97 11.93
N ILE A 14 4.51 5.92 11.13
CA ILE A 14 4.43 4.53 11.62
C ILE A 14 5.59 4.26 12.58
N CYS A 15 6.82 4.61 12.21
CA CYS A 15 7.99 4.45 13.07
C CYS A 15 7.81 5.16 14.41
N ALA A 16 7.45 6.44 14.39
CA ALA A 16 7.23 7.23 15.61
C ALA A 16 6.12 6.64 16.50
N ALA A 17 5.05 6.10 15.91
CA ALA A 17 3.98 5.45 16.66
C ALA A 17 4.44 4.12 17.29
N CYS A 18 5.27 3.35 16.59
CA CYS A 18 5.83 2.10 17.12
C CYS A 18 6.82 2.37 18.25
N GLU A 19 7.69 3.38 18.10
CA GLU A 19 8.61 3.85 19.15
C GLU A 19 7.85 4.27 20.41
N ALA A 20 6.81 5.10 20.25
CA ALA A 20 5.97 5.54 21.37
C ALA A 20 5.24 4.38 22.08
N ALA A 21 4.96 3.29 21.35
CA ALA A 21 4.30 2.09 21.88
C ALA A 21 5.30 1.02 22.39
N GLY A 22 6.61 1.24 22.26
CA GLY A 22 7.63 0.24 22.60
C GLY A 22 7.58 -1.02 21.72
N ARG A 23 7.16 -0.89 20.45
CA ARG A 23 7.04 -1.97 19.48
C ARG A 23 8.08 -1.85 18.37
N ASP A 24 8.48 -2.96 17.78
CA ASP A 24 9.31 -2.96 16.57
C ASP A 24 8.47 -2.51 15.36
N PRO A 25 8.87 -1.45 14.62
CA PRO A 25 8.19 -1.03 13.39
C PRO A 25 8.04 -2.15 12.35
N ALA A 26 8.93 -3.15 12.35
CA ALA A 26 8.83 -4.30 11.44
C ALA A 26 7.59 -5.18 11.69
N GLU A 27 6.97 -5.09 12.87
CA GLU A 27 5.70 -5.77 13.16
C GLU A 27 4.48 -5.06 12.55
N VAL A 28 4.66 -3.88 11.95
CA VAL A 28 3.57 -3.07 11.40
C VAL A 28 3.77 -2.91 9.89
N MET A 29 2.82 -3.44 9.12
CA MET A 29 2.83 -3.33 7.67
C MET A 29 1.93 -2.18 7.20
N LEU A 30 2.47 -1.30 6.35
CA LEU A 30 1.68 -0.33 5.60
C LEU A 30 0.94 -1.03 4.46
N LEU A 31 -0.40 -1.01 4.50
CA LEU A 31 -1.27 -1.51 3.44
C LEU A 31 -1.95 -0.34 2.70
N PRO A 32 -1.44 0.11 1.54
CA PRO A 32 -2.14 1.07 0.69
C PRO A 32 -3.50 0.53 0.25
N VAL A 33 -4.56 1.30 0.48
CA VAL A 33 -5.92 0.96 0.02
C VAL A 33 -6.13 1.60 -1.35
N SER A 34 -6.25 0.77 -2.39
CA SER A 34 -6.32 1.24 -3.77
C SER A 34 -7.74 1.34 -4.34
N LYS A 35 -8.78 1.09 -3.54
CA LYS A 35 -10.19 1.27 -3.97
C LYS A 35 -10.42 2.65 -4.59
N ASN A 36 -11.19 2.72 -5.66
CA ASN A 36 -11.44 3.93 -6.46
C ASN A 36 -10.19 4.56 -7.12
N HIS A 37 -9.03 3.93 -7.05
CA HIS A 37 -7.83 4.35 -7.78
C HIS A 37 -7.58 3.45 -9.01
N THR A 38 -6.87 3.97 -10.00
CA THR A 38 -6.54 3.24 -11.22
C THR A 38 -5.42 2.21 -11.00
N ALA A 39 -5.26 1.27 -11.93
CA ALA A 39 -4.10 0.38 -11.96
C ALA A 39 -2.78 1.18 -12.07
N ASP A 40 -2.80 2.35 -12.72
CA ASP A 40 -1.61 3.20 -12.87
C ASP A 40 -1.11 3.70 -11.52
N ALA A 41 -2.00 4.10 -10.62
CA ALA A 41 -1.64 4.49 -9.26
C ALA A 41 -1.03 3.32 -8.46
N VAL A 42 -1.51 2.10 -8.67
CA VAL A 42 -0.94 0.89 -8.07
C VAL A 42 0.47 0.63 -8.63
N ARG A 43 0.65 0.77 -9.95
CA ARG A 43 1.96 0.64 -10.61
C ARG A 43 2.95 1.69 -10.11
N GLU A 44 2.50 2.93 -9.94
CA GLU A 44 3.31 4.02 -9.36
C GLU A 44 3.80 3.66 -7.95
N LEU A 45 2.89 3.28 -7.05
CA LEU A 45 3.24 2.82 -5.70
C LEU A 45 4.16 1.59 -5.71
N THR A 46 4.02 0.73 -6.72
CA THR A 46 4.94 -0.41 -6.93
C THR A 46 6.36 0.06 -7.22
N TYR A 47 6.57 1.13 -7.99
CA TYR A 47 7.90 1.72 -8.18
C TYR A 47 8.48 2.29 -6.88
N HIS A 48 7.64 2.76 -5.95
CA HIS A 48 8.05 3.24 -4.62
C HIS A 48 8.17 2.13 -3.55
N GLY A 49 8.17 0.87 -3.99
CA GLY A 49 8.45 -0.29 -3.14
C GLY A 49 7.23 -0.91 -2.44
N CYS A 50 6.02 -0.40 -2.67
CA CYS A 50 4.81 -1.09 -2.18
C CYS A 50 4.63 -2.42 -2.92
N ARG A 51 4.32 -3.48 -2.17
CA ARG A 51 4.10 -4.83 -2.71
C ARG A 51 2.77 -5.44 -2.28
N VAL A 52 2.07 -4.79 -1.36
CA VAL A 52 0.78 -5.21 -0.82
C VAL A 52 -0.25 -4.12 -1.10
N PHE A 53 -1.49 -4.50 -1.40
CA PHE A 53 -2.58 -3.56 -1.70
C PHE A 53 -3.92 -4.05 -1.14
N GLY A 54 -4.71 -3.12 -0.60
CA GLY A 54 -6.05 -3.37 -0.07
C GLY A 54 -7.15 -2.98 -1.05
N GLU A 55 -8.09 -3.88 -1.31
CA GLU A 55 -9.28 -3.64 -2.14
C GLU A 55 -10.58 -3.95 -1.40
N ASN A 56 -11.65 -3.24 -1.75
CA ASN A 56 -12.97 -3.47 -1.16
C ASN A 56 -13.89 -4.33 -2.04
N ARG A 57 -13.51 -4.57 -3.31
CA ARG A 57 -14.37 -5.27 -4.28
C ARG A 57 -13.53 -6.19 -5.15
N VAL A 58 -13.95 -7.45 -5.24
CA VAL A 58 -13.26 -8.47 -6.06
C VAL A 58 -13.21 -8.08 -7.53
N GLN A 59 -14.25 -7.43 -8.06
CA GLN A 59 -14.30 -7.01 -9.47
C GLN A 59 -13.22 -5.97 -9.78
N GLU A 60 -13.05 -4.99 -8.89
CA GLU A 60 -12.03 -3.96 -9.02
C GLU A 60 -10.62 -4.54 -8.83
N ALA A 61 -10.44 -5.41 -7.84
CA ALA A 61 -9.19 -6.12 -7.61
C ALA A 61 -8.78 -6.94 -8.85
N LYS A 62 -9.70 -7.71 -9.45
CA LYS A 62 -9.42 -8.51 -10.65
C LYS A 62 -8.90 -7.68 -11.82
N LEU A 63 -9.47 -6.50 -12.04
CA LEU A 63 -9.03 -5.58 -13.09
C LEU A 63 -7.62 -5.05 -12.84
N LYS A 64 -7.27 -4.80 -11.58
CA LYS A 64 -5.92 -4.30 -11.24
C LYS A 64 -4.89 -5.41 -11.21
N ILE A 65 -5.24 -6.59 -10.70
CA ILE A 65 -4.39 -7.78 -10.71
C ILE A 65 -3.92 -8.10 -12.12
N SER A 66 -4.80 -8.05 -13.11
CA SER A 66 -4.44 -8.32 -14.50
C SER A 66 -3.60 -7.21 -15.15
N ALA A 67 -3.70 -5.98 -14.65
CA ALA A 67 -3.03 -4.80 -15.19
C ALA A 67 -1.71 -4.44 -14.47
N CYS A 68 -1.40 -5.10 -13.36
CA CYS A 68 -0.23 -4.83 -12.53
C CYS A 68 0.76 -6.01 -12.52
N PRO A 69 2.01 -5.80 -12.05
CA PRO A 69 2.99 -6.90 -11.91
C PRO A 69 2.45 -8.07 -11.08
N GLY A 70 2.80 -9.30 -11.47
CA GLY A 70 2.29 -10.52 -10.83
C GLY A 70 2.86 -10.82 -9.44
N ASN A 71 3.82 -10.02 -8.95
CA ASN A 71 4.45 -10.18 -7.63
C ASN A 71 3.83 -9.27 -6.56
N LEU A 72 2.57 -8.86 -6.74
CA LEU A 72 1.82 -8.08 -5.78
C LEU A 72 0.88 -8.95 -4.95
N GLU A 73 0.78 -8.66 -3.67
CA GLU A 73 -0.16 -9.28 -2.75
C GLU A 73 -1.41 -8.41 -2.60
N TRP A 74 -2.59 -9.05 -2.66
CA TRP A 74 -3.87 -8.36 -2.65
C TRP A 74 -4.70 -8.81 -1.45
N HIS A 75 -5.11 -7.84 -0.64
CA HIS A 75 -5.90 -8.03 0.57
C HIS A 75 -7.31 -7.53 0.30
N LEU A 76 -8.30 -8.42 0.38
CA LEU A 76 -9.70 -8.00 0.35
C LEU A 76 -10.09 -7.54 1.77
N ILE A 77 -10.42 -6.26 1.92
CA ILE A 77 -10.69 -5.60 3.22
C ILE A 77 -12.12 -5.07 3.34
N GLY A 78 -13.04 -5.53 2.48
CA GLY A 78 -14.45 -5.13 2.44
C GLY A 78 -15.30 -6.01 1.54
#